data_AF-A0A2M9XVH7-F1
#
_entry.id   AF-A0A2M9XVH7-F1
#
_cell.length_a   1.000
_cell.length_b   1.000
_cell.length_c   1.000
_cell.angle_alpha   90.00
_cell.angle_beta   90.00
_cell.angle_gamma   90.00
#
_symmetry.space_group_name_H-M   'P 1'
#
loop_
_entity.id
_entity.type
_entity.pdbx_description
1 polymer ?
#
loop_
_entity_poly.entity_id
_entity_poly.type
_entity_poly.pdbx_seq_one_letter_code
_entity_poly.pdbx_strand_id
1 'polypeptide(L)' 'MKTGIHPNYRVAKISCASCGTVYDTRTSIGDINIEICAACHPFFTGKSKLVDTTGRVDKFKKKYKMQ' A
#
# COMPACT_ATOMS: atom_id res chain seq x y z
N MET A 1 -11.14 -13.27 28.41
CA MET A 1 -9.89 -12.68 28.91
C MET A 1 -9.57 -13.32 30.24
N LYS A 2 -8.49 -14.11 30.33
CA LYS A 2 -7.98 -14.59 31.62
C LYS A 2 -7.04 -13.53 32.17
N THR A 3 -7.15 -13.24 33.47
CA THR A 3 -6.30 -12.28 34.16
C THR A 3 -4.83 -12.75 34.13
N GLY A 4 -3.91 -11.90 33.65
CA GLY A 4 -2.46 -12.09 33.80
C GLY A 4 -1.66 -12.54 32.57
N ILE A 5 -2.30 -12.97 31.47
CA ILE A 5 -1.59 -13.47 30.27
C ILE A 5 -1.79 -12.63 29.01
N HIS A 6 -2.48 -11.49 29.13
CA HIS A 6 -2.82 -10.65 27.97
C HIS A 6 -2.07 -9.33 28.00
N PRO A 7 -1.40 -8.95 26.89
CA PRO A 7 -0.78 -7.65 26.74
C PRO A 7 -1.80 -6.52 26.85
N ASN A 8 -1.37 -5.37 27.36
CA ASN A 8 -2.22 -4.19 27.51
C ASN A 8 -2.72 -3.70 26.16
N TYR A 9 -4.03 -3.82 25.93
CA TYR A 9 -4.67 -3.42 24.69
C TYR A 9 -5.14 -1.97 24.79
N ARG A 10 -4.51 -1.06 24.04
CA ARG A 10 -4.75 0.38 24.09
C ARG A 10 -5.23 0.89 22.73
N VAL A 11 -5.93 2.02 22.73
CA VAL A 11 -6.29 2.71 21.48
C VAL A 11 -5.04 3.35 20.90
N ALA A 12 -4.80 3.18 19.61
CA ALA A 12 -3.65 3.68 18.88
C ALA A 12 -4.08 4.20 17.50
N LYS A 13 -3.36 5.21 17.03
CA LYS A 13 -3.57 5.79 15.72
C LYS A 13 -2.61 5.15 14.73
N ILE A 14 -3.16 4.56 13.69
CA ILE A 14 -2.39 4.06 12.56
C ILE A 14 -2.40 5.14 11.50
N SER A 15 -1.26 5.78 11.28
CA SER A 15 -1.11 6.82 10.26
C SER A 15 -0.50 6.22 8.99
N CYS A 16 -1.08 6.51 7.83
CA CYS A 16 -0.51 6.08 6.57
C CYS A 16 0.21 7.20 5.83
N ALA A 17 1.48 6.96 5.47
CA ALA A 17 2.34 7.95 4.80
C ALA A 17 1.93 8.27 3.35
N SER A 18 1.28 7.33 2.65
CA SER A 18 0.90 7.50 1.23
C SER A 18 -0.50 8.09 1.01
N CYS A 19 -1.43 7.86 1.94
CA CYS A 19 -2.84 8.27 1.85
C CYS A 19 -3.19 9.41 2.82
N GLY A 20 -2.38 9.65 3.87
CA GLY A 20 -2.74 10.52 4.99
C GLY A 20 -3.92 10.02 5.82
N THR A 21 -4.42 8.81 5.55
CA THR A 21 -5.54 8.23 6.30
C THR A 21 -5.09 7.80 7.68
N VAL A 22 -5.89 8.16 8.68
CA VAL A 22 -5.68 7.80 10.08
C VAL A 22 -6.75 6.79 10.47
N TYR A 23 -6.33 5.61 10.91
CA TYR A 23 -7.23 4.59 11.43
C TYR A 23 -7.09 4.51 12.95
N ASP A 24 -8.20 4.69 13.66
CA ASP A 24 -8.26 4.45 15.09
C ASP A 24 -8.45 2.95 15.35
N THR A 25 -7.37 2.27 15.73
CA THR A 25 -7.36 0.82 15.99
C THR A 25 -6.85 0.56 17.41
N ARG A 26 -7.13 -0.61 17.97
CA ARG A 26 -6.57 -1.01 19.25
C ARG A 26 -5.35 -1.90 19.03
N THR A 27 -4.25 -1.60 19.72
CA THR A 27 -3.02 -2.39 19.65
C THR A 27 -2.31 -2.43 21.00
N SER A 28 -1.40 -3.37 21.16
CA SER A 28 -0.56 -3.51 22.35
C SER A 28 0.73 -2.69 22.29
N ILE A 29 1.12 -2.21 21.10
CA ILE A 29 2.42 -1.58 20.84
C ILE A 29 2.35 -0.04 20.83
N GLY A 30 1.15 0.55 20.68
CA GLY A 30 0.95 2.00 20.54
C GLY A 30 0.81 2.46 19.09
N ASP A 31 1.14 3.72 18.79
CA ASP A 31 0.95 4.32 17.47
C ASP A 31 1.86 3.67 16.40
N ILE A 32 1.31 3.47 15.19
CA ILE A 32 1.98 2.76 14.11
C ILE A 32 1.95 3.62 12.85
N ASN A 33 3.10 3.82 12.23
CA ASN A 33 3.22 4.46 10.94
C ASN A 33 3.36 3.39 9.84
N ILE A 34 2.48 3.41 8.85
CA ILE A 34 2.43 2.43 7.77
C ILE A 34 2.64 3.12 6.43
N GLU A 35 3.41 2.51 5.54
CA GLU A 35 3.70 3.10 4.22
C GLU A 35 2.54 2.94 3.23
N ILE A 36 1.77 1.86 3.33
CA ILE A 36 0.69 1.53 2.38
C ILE A 36 -0.57 1.07 3.13
N CYS A 37 -1.67 1.80 2.98
CA CYS A 37 -2.99 1.45 3.52
C CYS A 37 -3.84 0.69 2.49
N ALA A 38 -4.93 0.06 2.93
CA ALA A 38 -5.90 -0.57 2.03
C ALA A 38 -6.47 0.40 0.98
N ALA A 39 -6.54 1.69 1.29
CA ALA A 39 -6.98 2.71 0.34
C ALA A 39 -5.91 3.09 -0.72
N CYS A 40 -4.64 2.74 -0.49
CA CYS A 40 -3.53 3.07 -1.39
C CYS A 40 -2.82 1.87 -2.00
N HIS A 41 -3.03 0.66 -1.47
CA HIS A 41 -2.31 -0.49 -1.95
C HIS A 41 -2.73 -0.81 -3.40
N PRO A 42 -1.78 -0.87 -4.36
CA PRO A 42 -2.06 -0.98 -5.80
C PRO A 42 -2.98 -2.15 -6.19
N PHE A 43 -2.99 -3.20 -5.36
CA PHE A 43 -3.92 -4.32 -5.47
C PHE A 43 -5.39 -3.91 -5.29
N PHE A 44 -5.69 -3.03 -4.33
CA PHE A 44 -7.06 -2.60 -4.01
C PHE A 44 -7.53 -1.45 -4.90
N THR A 45 -6.62 -0.57 -5.30
CA THR A 45 -6.95 0.56 -6.18
C THR A 45 -6.99 0.18 -7.66
N GLY A 46 -6.59 -1.05 -8.01
CA GLY A 46 -6.66 -1.61 -9.37
C GLY A 46 -5.77 -0.91 -10.40
N LYS A 47 -5.09 0.17 -10.01
CA LYS A 47 -4.13 0.89 -10.85
C LYS A 47 -2.75 0.30 -10.59
N SER A 48 -2.54 -0.92 -11.04
CA SER A 48 -1.18 -1.35 -11.35
C SER A 48 -0.65 -0.36 -12.38
N LYS A 49 0.48 0.28 -12.08
CA LYS A 49 1.19 1.14 -13.01
C LYS A 49 1.42 0.28 -14.25
N LEU A 50 0.59 0.48 -15.28
CA LEU A 50 0.71 -0.20 -16.56
C LEU A 50 2.17 -0.03 -16.96
N VAL A 51 2.93 -1.13 -16.93
CA VAL A 51 4.25 -1.15 -17.55
C VAL A 51 3.95 -1.03 -19.03
N ASP A 52 4.00 0.21 -19.50
CA ASP A 52 3.72 0.68 -20.85
C ASP A 52 3.94 -0.41 -21.90
N THR A 53 2.84 -0.98 -22.40
CA THR A 53 2.82 -1.80 -23.61
C THR A 53 3.36 -1.03 -24.82
N THR A 54 3.38 0.31 -24.73
CA THR A 54 4.02 1.27 -25.64
C THR A 54 5.46 0.89 -25.97
N GLY A 55 6.25 0.41 -25.00
CA GLY A 55 7.66 0.05 -25.22
C GLY A 55 7.89 -1.17 -26.11
N ARG A 56 6.91 -2.09 -26.24
CA ARG A 56 7.04 -3.25 -27.14
C ARG A 56 6.82 -2.85 -28.59
N VAL A 57 5.88 -1.95 -28.85
CA VAL A 57 5.58 -1.45 -30.22
C VAL A 57 6.72 -0.58 -30.72
N ASP A 58 7.26 0.32 -29.89
CA ASP A 58 8.42 1.14 -30.26
C ASP A 58 9.67 0.29 -30.53
N LYS A 59 9.92 -0.77 -29.74
CA LYS A 59 11.01 -1.73 -30.01
C LYS A 59 10.83 -2.47 -31.33
N PHE A 60 9.59 -2.82 -31.70
CA PHE A 60 9.29 -3.46 -32.98
C PHE A 60 9.50 -2.50 -34.16
N LYS A 61 8.96 -1.28 -34.10
CA LYS A 61 9.15 -0.24 -35.13
C LYS A 61 10.64 0.09 -35.34
N LYS A 62 11.40 0.21 -34.25
CA LYS A 62 12.85 0.49 -34.28
C LYS A 62 13.66 -0.68 -34.88
N LYS A 63 13.21 -1.93 -34.75
CA LYS A 63 13.86 -3.11 -35.33
C LYS A 63 13.63 -3.24 -36.83
N TYR A 64 12.45 -2.85 -37.31
CA TYR A 64 12.07 -2.98 -38.72
C TYR A 64 12.22 -1.70 -39.55
N LYS A 65 12.77 -0.62 -38.99
CA LYS A 65 12.93 0.70 -39.65
C LYS A 65 11.65 1.19 -40.36
N MET A 66 10.49 0.81 -39.83
CA MET A 66 9.21 1.35 -40.29
C MET A 66 8.97 2.61 -39.47
N GLN A 67 9.30 3.74 -40.10
CA GLN A 67 9.12 5.09 -39.57
C GLN A 67 7.63 5.38 -39.32
#